data_AF-A0A945N333-F1
#
_entry.id   AF-A0A945N333-F1
#
_cell.length_a   1.000
_cell.length_b   1.000
_cell.length_c   1.000
_cell.angle_alpha   90.00
_cell.angle_beta   90.00
_cell.angle_gamma   90.00
#
_symmetry.space_group_name_H-M   'P 1'
#
loop_
_entity.id
_entity.type
_entity.pdbx_description
1 polymer ?
#
loop_
_entity_poly.entity_id
_entity_poly.type
_entity_poly.pdbx_seq_one_letter_code
_entity_poly.pdbx_strand_id
1 'polypeptide(L)'
;MYNDYFGLKESPFSIAPNPQYLYMSDRHREALAHLMYGIQGDGAFILLSGEVGTGKTTICRCLLEQIPTQVDTAFILNPKLTAAELLAAACDDLKISYPQGATIKVLTDCINAYLLEAHANDRRTVLIIDEAQNLSIEVLEQLRLLTNLETNQR
;
A
#
# COMPACT_ATOMS: atom_id res chain seq x y z
N MET A 1 25.61 -20.76 19.12
CA MET A 1 26.42 -21.88 18.56
C MET A 1 26.76 -21.69 17.08
N TYR A 2 25.79 -21.58 16.16
CA TYR A 2 26.10 -21.29 14.74
C TYR A 2 26.59 -19.85 14.53
N ASN A 3 25.86 -18.87 15.07
CA ASN A 3 26.20 -17.45 14.94
C ASN A 3 27.56 -17.13 15.58
N ASP A 4 27.81 -17.62 16.80
CA ASP A 4 29.09 -17.39 17.51
C ASP A 4 30.29 -18.02 16.78
N TYR A 5 30.09 -19.19 16.15
CA TYR A 5 31.14 -19.87 15.37
C TYR A 5 31.54 -19.07 14.13
N PHE A 6 30.58 -18.41 13.46
CA PHE A 6 30.81 -17.59 12.27
C PHE A 6 30.97 -16.09 12.58
N GLY A 7 30.94 -15.68 13.85
CA GLY A 7 31.01 -14.27 14.25
C GLY A 7 29.83 -13.41 13.80
N LEU A 8 28.66 -14.03 13.57
CA LEU A 8 27.46 -13.35 13.11
C LEU A 8 26.68 -12.77 14.29
N LYS A 9 26.17 -11.54 14.14
CA LYS A 9 25.33 -10.89 15.16
C LYS A 9 23.92 -11.46 15.23
N GLU A 10 23.44 -12.02 14.12
CA GLU A 10 22.11 -12.61 13.98
C GLU A 10 22.11 -13.76 12.97
N SER A 11 20.98 -14.45 12.85
CA SER A 11 20.84 -15.59 11.93
C SER A 11 20.87 -15.11 10.47
N PRO A 12 21.82 -15.59 9.64
CA PRO A 12 22.08 -15.03 8.30
C PRO A 12 21.07 -15.42 7.21
N PHE A 13 20.08 -16.28 7.50
CA PHE A 13 19.11 -16.79 6.52
C PHE A 13 17.67 -16.75 7.06
N SER A 14 17.27 -15.61 7.62
CA SER A 14 15.86 -15.37 7.92
C SER A 14 15.04 -15.32 6.62
N ILE A 15 13.90 -15.99 6.61
CA ILE A 15 12.92 -15.89 5.51
C ILE A 15 12.27 -14.50 5.50
N ALA A 16 12.17 -13.87 6.67
CA ALA A 16 11.63 -12.52 6.79
C ALA A 16 12.71 -11.49 6.37
N PRO A 17 12.42 -10.60 5.41
CA PRO A 17 13.36 -9.56 5.01
C PRO A 17 13.62 -8.61 6.19
N ASN A 18 14.89 -8.37 6.50
CA ASN A 18 15.30 -7.37 7.49
C ASN A 18 15.65 -6.05 6.77
N PRO A 19 14.88 -4.96 6.97
CA PRO A 19 15.12 -3.67 6.30
C PRO A 19 16.53 -3.11 6.54
N GLN A 20 17.16 -3.44 7.67
CA GLN A 20 18.50 -2.96 8.02
C GLN A 20 19.60 -3.45 7.07
N TYR A 21 19.36 -4.55 6.35
CA TYR A 21 20.30 -5.13 5.39
C TYR A 21 19.93 -4.85 3.94
N LEU A 22 18.97 -3.94 3.70
CA LEU A 22 18.56 -3.62 2.35
C LEU A 22 19.67 -2.91 1.57
N TYR A 23 20.20 -3.59 0.56
CA TYR A 23 21.02 -2.95 -0.46
C TYR A 23 20.12 -2.25 -1.49
N MET A 24 20.04 -0.93 -1.36
CA MET A 24 19.41 -0.09 -2.38
C MET A 24 20.34 -0.01 -3.60
N SER A 25 20.03 -0.74 -4.66
CA SER A 25 20.67 -0.53 -5.97
C SER A 25 20.22 0.82 -6.56
N ASP A 26 20.88 1.30 -7.62
CA ASP A 26 20.46 2.53 -8.31
C ASP A 26 19.01 2.42 -8.80
N ARG A 27 18.62 1.24 -9.33
CA ARG A 27 17.23 0.97 -9.75
C ARG A 27 16.24 0.99 -8.60
N HIS A 28 16.63 0.47 -7.42
CA HIS A 28 15.75 0.51 -6.24
C HIS A 28 15.55 1.94 -5.75
N ARG A 29 16.62 2.76 -5.75
CA ARG A 29 16.55 4.19 -5.39
C ARG A 29 15.64 4.96 -6.34
N GLU A 30 15.81 4.75 -7.65
CA GLU A 30 15.02 5.40 -8.68
C GLU A 30 13.53 5.03 -8.57
N ALA A 31 13.24 3.73 -8.41
CA ALA A 31 11.87 3.27 -8.20
C ALA A 31 11.24 3.91 -6.94
N LEU A 32 11.96 3.92 -5.81
CA LEU A 32 11.46 4.53 -4.57
C LEU A 32 11.23 6.04 -4.73
N ALA A 33 12.13 6.75 -5.41
CA ALA A 33 11.98 8.17 -5.69
C ALA A 33 10.73 8.45 -6.55
N HIS A 34 10.47 7.63 -7.57
CA HIS A 34 9.26 7.74 -8.38
C HIS A 34 7.98 7.48 -7.57
N LEU A 35 7.98 6.48 -6.69
CA LEU A 35 6.85 6.22 -5.80
C LEU A 35 6.59 7.42 -4.88
N MET A 36 7.65 7.96 -4.26
CA MET A 36 7.56 9.11 -3.36
C MET A 36 7.04 10.35 -4.08
N TYR A 37 7.54 10.62 -5.29
CA TYR A 37 7.06 11.72 -6.12
C TYR A 37 5.58 11.54 -6.48
N GLY A 38 5.17 10.32 -6.83
CA GLY A 38 3.78 10.03 -7.18
C GLY A 38 2.81 10.25 -6.01
N ILE A 39 3.21 9.92 -4.78
CA ILE A 39 2.41 10.19 -3.56
C ILE A 39 2.24 11.70 -3.32
N GLN A 40 3.22 12.51 -3.71
CA GLN A 40 3.21 13.97 -3.58
C GLN A 40 2.50 14.69 -4.75
N GLY A 41 2.31 14.01 -5.89
CA GLY A 41 1.56 14.53 -7.03
C GLY A 41 0.04 14.29 -6.91
N ASP A 42 -0.70 14.73 -7.93
CA ASP A 42 -2.14 14.46 -8.10
C ASP A 42 -2.36 13.20 -8.96
N GLY A 43 -1.50 12.19 -8.80
CA GLY A 43 -1.52 10.98 -9.64
C GLY A 43 -2.53 9.95 -9.16
N ALA A 44 -3.32 9.39 -10.09
CA ALA A 44 -4.36 8.41 -9.76
C ALA A 44 -3.81 6.99 -9.47
N PHE A 45 -2.77 6.54 -10.19
CA PHE A 45 -2.21 5.19 -10.05
C PHE A 45 -0.71 5.16 -10.29
N ILE A 46 0.01 4.41 -9.46
CA ILE A 46 1.44 4.16 -9.61
C ILE A 46 1.66 2.64 -9.65
N LEU A 47 2.36 2.17 -10.67
CA LEU A 47 2.67 0.75 -10.86
C LEU A 47 4.16 0.50 -10.63
N LEU A 48 4.48 -0.31 -9.62
CA LEU A 48 5.82 -0.87 -9.45
C LEU A 48 5.85 -2.27 -10.07
N SER A 49 6.50 -2.40 -11.23
CA SER A 49 6.64 -3.66 -11.94
C SER A 49 8.07 -4.21 -11.88
N GLY A 50 8.20 -5.51 -12.12
CA GLY A 50 9.47 -6.23 -12.06
C GLY A 50 9.26 -7.73 -11.90
N GLU A 51 10.26 -8.52 -12.24
CA GLU A 51 10.22 -9.99 -12.12
C GLU A 51 10.13 -10.46 -10.66
N VAL A 52 9.86 -11.75 -10.46
CA VAL A 52 9.84 -12.34 -9.12
C VAL A 52 11.24 -12.22 -8.50
N GLY A 53 11.32 -11.80 -7.23
CA GLY A 53 12.58 -11.64 -6.51
C GLY A 53 13.33 -10.33 -6.78
N THR A 54 12.79 -9.39 -7.56
CA THR A 54 13.44 -8.09 -7.81
C THR A 54 13.28 -7.06 -6.68
N GLY A 55 12.77 -7.46 -5.51
CA GLY A 55 12.66 -6.59 -4.34
C GLY A 55 11.46 -5.63 -4.33
N LYS A 56 10.41 -5.86 -5.13
CA LYS A 56 9.19 -5.02 -5.15
C LYS A 56 8.56 -4.83 -3.76
N THR A 57 8.23 -5.92 -3.09
CA THR A 57 7.70 -5.90 -1.71
C THR A 57 8.64 -5.16 -0.75
N THR A 58 9.95 -5.34 -0.92
CA THR A 58 10.95 -4.66 -0.09
C THR A 58 10.95 -3.16 -0.31
N ILE A 59 10.82 -2.70 -1.57
CA ILE A 59 10.66 -1.28 -1.90
C ILE A 59 9.36 -0.73 -1.31
N CYS A 60 8.23 -1.45 -1.41
CA CYS A 60 6.96 -1.03 -0.79
C CYS A 60 7.09 -0.87 0.73
N ARG A 61 7.83 -1.75 1.41
CA ARG A 61 8.10 -1.63 2.85
C ARG A 61 8.97 -0.41 3.17
N CYS A 62 10.02 -0.16 2.38
CA CYS A 62 10.83 1.04 2.58
C CYS A 62 10.10 2.34 2.26
N LEU A 63 9.15 2.30 1.32
CA LEU A 63 8.24 3.41 1.08
C LEU A 63 7.44 3.72 2.35
N LEU A 64 6.81 2.73 2.98
CA LEU A 64 6.05 2.92 4.23
C LEU A 64 6.88 3.55 5.35
N GLU A 65 8.18 3.23 5.45
CA GLU A 65 9.10 3.83 6.44
C GLU A 65 9.45 5.30 6.15
N GLN A 66 9.30 5.75 4.89
CA GLN A 66 9.66 7.09 4.43
C GLN A 66 8.46 7.96 4.10
N ILE A 67 7.24 7.41 4.13
CA ILE A 67 6.02 8.15 3.84
C ILE A 67 5.85 9.28 4.88
N PRO A 68 5.56 10.51 4.44
CA PRO A 68 5.33 11.63 5.35
C PRO A 68 4.13 11.40 6.29
N THR A 69 4.18 11.98 7.48
CA THR A 69 3.11 11.83 8.49
C THR A 69 1.75 12.37 8.07
N GLN A 70 1.70 13.26 7.08
CA GLN A 70 0.45 13.78 6.49
C GLN A 70 -0.20 12.82 5.48
N VAL A 71 0.37 11.64 5.27
CA VAL A 71 -0.15 10.63 4.35
C VAL A 71 -0.63 9.43 5.17
N ASP A 72 -1.93 9.19 5.16
CA ASP A 72 -2.54 7.98 5.69
C ASP A 72 -2.35 6.84 4.68
N THR A 73 -1.98 5.65 5.16
CA THR A 73 -1.68 4.51 4.29
C THR A 73 -2.53 3.31 4.64
N ALA A 74 -3.07 2.64 3.62
CA ALA A 74 -3.55 1.27 3.70
C ALA A 74 -2.63 0.35 2.89
N PHE A 75 -2.22 -0.78 3.46
CA PHE A 75 -1.34 -1.75 2.83
C PHE A 75 -1.95 -3.15 2.76
N ILE A 76 -2.29 -3.58 1.54
CA ILE A 76 -2.89 -4.89 1.27
C ILE A 76 -1.79 -5.83 0.74
N LEU A 77 -1.36 -6.78 1.56
CA LEU A 77 -0.34 -7.78 1.20
C LEU A 77 -0.89 -8.95 0.38
N ASN A 78 -2.13 -9.35 0.60
CA ASN A 78 -2.76 -10.47 -0.09
C ASN A 78 -4.02 -9.99 -0.81
N PRO A 79 -3.95 -9.74 -2.13
CA PRO A 79 -5.08 -9.22 -2.88
C PRO A 79 -6.03 -10.29 -3.41
N LYS A 80 -5.92 -11.56 -2.97
CA LYS A 80 -6.91 -12.62 -3.28
C LYS A 80 -8.20 -12.44 -2.46
N LEU A 81 -8.74 -11.24 -2.55
CA LEU A 81 -9.92 -10.75 -1.86
C LEU A 81 -11.00 -10.49 -2.92
N THR A 82 -12.25 -10.67 -2.52
CA THR A 82 -13.38 -10.09 -3.23
C THR A 82 -13.34 -8.56 -3.12
N ALA A 83 -14.13 -7.87 -3.94
CA ALA A 83 -14.23 -6.41 -3.86
C ALA A 83 -14.64 -5.91 -2.47
N ALA A 84 -15.62 -6.58 -1.84
CA ALA A 84 -16.08 -6.21 -0.51
C ALA A 84 -14.98 -6.41 0.54
N GLU A 85 -14.25 -7.53 0.48
CA GLU A 85 -13.15 -7.81 1.40
C GLU A 85 -11.97 -6.85 1.21
N LEU A 86 -11.68 -6.43 -0.03
CA LEU A 86 -10.65 -5.43 -0.30
C LEU A 86 -11.02 -4.07 0.31
N LEU A 87 -12.26 -3.61 0.12
CA LEU A 87 -12.73 -2.35 0.72
C LEU A 87 -12.77 -2.43 2.26
N ALA A 88 -13.19 -3.57 2.81
CA ALA A 88 -13.16 -3.80 4.26
C ALA A 88 -11.73 -3.77 4.80
N ALA A 89 -10.78 -4.44 4.13
CA ALA A 89 -9.37 -4.41 4.51
C ALA A 89 -8.77 -3.00 4.46
N ALA A 90 -9.14 -2.20 3.45
CA ALA A 90 -8.74 -0.80 3.38
C ALA A 90 -9.34 0.02 4.55
N CYS A 91 -10.61 -0.19 4.89
CA CYS A 91 -11.23 0.44 6.06
C CYS A 91 -10.52 0.05 7.35
N ASP A 92 -10.22 -1.24 7.54
CA ASP A 92 -9.55 -1.74 8.74
C ASP A 92 -8.18 -1.09 8.94
N ASP A 93 -7.37 -1.01 7.88
CA ASP A 93 -6.01 -0.46 7.96
C ASP A 93 -6.02 1.08 8.13
N LEU A 94 -6.99 1.77 7.50
CA LEU A 94 -7.25 3.20 7.72
C LEU A 94 -7.99 3.52 9.03
N LYS A 95 -8.37 2.49 9.81
CA LYS A 95 -9.15 2.61 11.05
C LYS A 95 -10.52 3.27 10.87
N ILE A 96 -11.14 3.07 9.72
CA ILE A 96 -12.48 3.54 9.39
C ILE A 96 -13.49 2.56 9.99
N SER A 97 -14.43 3.09 10.79
CA SER A 97 -15.50 2.27 11.37
C SER A 97 -16.64 2.04 10.37
N TYR A 98 -17.12 0.81 10.28
CA TYR A 98 -18.25 0.42 9.43
C TYR A 98 -19.09 -0.68 10.11
N PRO A 99 -20.38 -0.83 9.77
CA PRO A 99 -21.24 -1.83 10.38
C PRO A 99 -20.87 -3.25 9.96
N GLN A 100 -21.12 -4.24 10.83
CA GLN A 100 -20.91 -5.65 10.50
C GLN A 100 -21.80 -6.07 9.32
N GLY A 101 -21.24 -6.78 8.35
CA GLY A 101 -21.96 -7.16 7.12
C GLY A 101 -22.22 -5.99 6.17
N ALA A 102 -21.43 -4.91 6.27
CA ALA A 102 -21.51 -3.78 5.35
C ALA A 102 -21.45 -4.24 3.88
N THR A 103 -22.30 -3.64 3.06
CA THR A 103 -22.27 -3.83 1.60
C THR A 103 -21.13 -3.01 0.99
N ILE A 104 -20.76 -3.32 -0.26
CA ILE A 104 -19.79 -2.53 -1.04
C ILE A 104 -20.15 -1.04 -0.99
N LYS A 105 -21.43 -0.70 -1.21
CA LYS A 105 -21.90 0.69 -1.12
C LYS A 105 -21.57 1.35 0.22
N VAL A 106 -21.86 0.67 1.34
CA VAL A 106 -21.61 1.22 2.67
C VAL A 106 -20.11 1.42 2.91
N LEU A 107 -19.28 0.45 2.50
CA LEU A 107 -17.82 0.58 2.59
C LEU A 107 -17.31 1.74 1.74
N THR A 108 -17.78 1.88 0.50
CA THR A 108 -17.46 3.02 -0.38
C THR A 108 -17.88 4.35 0.24
N ASP A 109 -19.07 4.44 0.82
CA ASP A 109 -19.57 5.65 1.47
C ASP A 109 -18.68 6.04 2.67
N CYS A 110 -18.27 5.07 3.49
CA CYS A 110 -17.35 5.27 4.61
C CYS A 110 -15.95 5.73 4.16
N ILE A 111 -15.40 5.09 3.12
CA ILE A 111 -14.11 5.50 2.53
C ILE A 111 -14.20 6.91 1.97
N ASN A 112 -15.26 7.23 1.22
CA ASN A 112 -15.44 8.56 0.65
C ASN A 112 -15.52 9.65 1.73
N ALA A 113 -16.28 9.41 2.80
CA ALA A 113 -16.36 10.34 3.93
C ALA A 113 -14.98 10.56 4.59
N TYR A 114 -14.21 9.49 4.77
CA TYR A 114 -12.85 9.58 5.30
C TYR A 114 -11.91 10.35 4.37
N LEU A 115 -11.96 10.10 3.05
CA LEU A 115 -11.14 10.81 2.07
C LEU A 115 -11.43 12.31 2.05
N LEU A 116 -12.70 12.70 2.14
CA LEU A 116 -13.10 14.11 2.24
C LEU A 116 -12.59 14.77 3.52
N GLU A 117 -12.66 14.06 4.66
CA GLU A 117 -12.12 14.55 5.92
C GLU A 117 -10.59 14.67 5.89
N ALA A 118 -9.90 13.67 5.35
CA ALA A 118 -8.44 13.71 5.19
C ALA A 118 -8.04 14.91 4.33
N HIS A 119 -8.69 15.09 3.18
CA HIS A 119 -8.44 16.20 2.28
C HIS A 119 -8.69 17.57 2.93
N ALA A 120 -9.80 17.73 3.66
CA ALA A 120 -10.11 18.97 4.38
C ALA A 120 -9.09 19.32 5.48
N ASN A 121 -8.29 18.34 5.92
CA ASN A 121 -7.21 18.51 6.89
C ASN A 121 -5.81 18.51 6.24
N ASP A 122 -5.71 18.75 4.93
CA ASP A 122 -4.47 18.70 4.14
C ASP A 122 -3.71 17.36 4.25
N ARG A 123 -4.42 16.28 4.57
CA ARG A 123 -3.91 14.91 4.58
C ARG A 123 -4.23 14.21 3.27
N ARG A 124 -3.36 13.27 2.90
CA ARG A 124 -3.52 12.43 1.72
C ARG A 124 -3.73 11.00 2.14
N THR A 125 -4.40 10.22 1.32
CA THR A 125 -4.61 8.80 1.59
C THR A 125 -4.06 7.97 0.44
N VAL A 126 -3.23 6.97 0.74
CA VAL A 126 -2.61 6.10 -0.26
C VAL A 126 -2.96 4.65 0.03
N LEU A 127 -3.55 3.99 -0.96
CA LEU A 127 -3.77 2.55 -0.95
C LEU A 127 -2.63 1.86 -1.71
N ILE A 128 -1.88 1.03 -0.99
CA ILE A 128 -0.78 0.23 -1.54
C ILE A 128 -1.24 -1.22 -1.59
N ILE A 129 -1.19 -1.83 -2.78
CA ILE A 129 -1.56 -3.23 -2.99
C ILE A 129 -0.33 -3.98 -3.48
N ASP A 130 0.18 -4.91 -2.68
CA ASP A 130 1.24 -5.83 -3.10
C ASP A 130 0.64 -6.98 -3.91
N GLU A 131 1.46 -7.61 -4.76
CA GLU A 131 1.05 -8.77 -5.56
C GLU A 131 -0.21 -8.51 -6.43
N ALA A 132 -0.41 -7.25 -6.85
CA ALA A 132 -1.61 -6.74 -7.51
C ALA A 132 -1.99 -7.48 -8.82
N GLN A 133 -1.06 -8.21 -9.44
CA GLN A 133 -1.36 -9.08 -10.57
C GLN A 133 -2.32 -10.23 -10.24
N ASN A 134 -2.54 -10.52 -8.95
CA ASN A 134 -3.50 -11.52 -8.48
C ASN A 134 -4.93 -10.95 -8.29
N LEU A 135 -5.15 -9.65 -8.50
CA LEU A 135 -6.47 -9.04 -8.43
C LEU A 135 -7.37 -9.59 -9.55
N SER A 136 -8.64 -9.83 -9.24
CA SER A 136 -9.63 -10.14 -10.26
C SER A 136 -10.04 -8.89 -11.05
N ILE A 137 -10.60 -9.09 -12.24
CA ILE A 137 -11.13 -7.99 -13.08
C ILE A 137 -12.19 -7.20 -12.31
N GLU A 138 -13.04 -7.88 -11.54
CA GLU A 138 -14.08 -7.24 -10.73
C GLU A 138 -13.49 -6.31 -9.66
N VAL A 139 -12.39 -6.72 -9.01
CA VAL A 139 -11.73 -5.87 -8.01
C VAL A 139 -11.02 -4.69 -8.67
N LEU A 140 -10.38 -4.88 -9.82
CA LEU A 140 -9.78 -3.79 -10.59
C LEU A 140 -10.83 -2.75 -11.01
N GLU A 141 -12.02 -3.19 -11.42
CA GLU A 141 -13.12 -2.28 -11.75
C GLU A 141 -13.59 -1.50 -10.51
N GLN A 142 -13.64 -2.14 -9.33
CA GLN A 142 -14.00 -1.45 -8.09
C GLN A 142 -12.94 -0.42 -7.67
N LEU A 143 -11.65 -0.73 -7.84
CA LEU A 143 -10.57 0.24 -7.65
C LEU A 143 -10.70 1.43 -8.61
N ARG A 144 -11.04 1.19 -9.88
CA ARG A 144 -11.31 2.25 -10.87
C ARG A 144 -12.48 3.15 -10.47
N LEU A 145 -13.50 2.58 -9.84
CA LEU A 145 -14.65 3.35 -9.35
C LEU A 145 -14.30 4.20 -8.13
N LEU A 146 -13.41 3.71 -7.24
CA LEU A 146 -12.94 4.48 -6.09
C LEU A 146 -12.16 5.74 -6.49
N THR A 147 -11.34 5.67 -7.55
CA THR A 147 -10.58 6.85 -8.00
C THR A 147 -11.46 7.94 -8.61
N ASN A 148 -12.67 7.61 -9.08
CA ASN A 148 -13.63 8.63 -9.55
C ASN A 148 -14.19 9.49 -8.41
N LEU A 149 -14.00 9.09 -7.14
CA LEU A 149 -14.45 9.88 -5.99
C LEU A 149 -13.71 11.23 -5.90
N GLU A 150 -12.54 11.38 -6.53
CA GLU A 150 -11.78 12.63 -6.59
C GLU A 150 -12.47 13.77 -7.36
N THR A 151 -13.62 13.51 -8.01
CA THR A 151 -14.10 14.37 -9.12
C THR A 151 -15.36 15.22 -8.86
N ASN A 152 -15.88 15.33 -7.63
CA ASN A 152 -17.08 16.16 -7.39
C ASN A 152 -16.85 17.49 -6.66
N GLN A 153 -15.60 17.82 -6.29
CA GLN A 153 -15.26 19.08 -5.62
C GLN A 153 -13.90 19.63 -6.06
N ARG A 154 -13.73 19.85 -7.37
CA ARG A 154 -12.78 20.86 -7.86
C ARG A 154 -13.52 22.15 -8.16
#